data_AF-A0A1Q3TNR3-F1
#
_entry.id   AF-A0A1Q3TNR3-F1
#
_cell.length_a   1.000
_cell.length_b   1.000
_cell.length_c   1.000
_cell.angle_alpha   90.00
_cell.angle_beta   90.00
_cell.angle_gamma   90.00
#
_symmetry.space_group_name_H-M   'P 1'
#
loop_
_entity.id
_entity.type
_entity.pdbx_description
1 polymer ?
#
loop_
_entity_poly.entity_id
_entity_poly.type
_entity_poly.pdbx_seq_one_letter_code
_entity_poly.pdbx_strand_id
1 'polypeptide(L)'
;MKDTVKKMQSFVTFELPLHRDYITQQFSTTQEQFQNVVPGWSTSATRQKMIARYWFTYVPGHFALLLGIPFLLTMLFFRDFQLNYLASLFLAGGLSFIVMYLFQYRPCFGNTFLPQLETVKETFEKKSMEQLEKCRKAQLSNPALCLIYYVFDQVTEMKALQPNDQFAGILMKLYGVDRGSIKNNLELLFGNGAKRRNLTDRKRTEIQNRFAEAYKFFEELNYPQGSNLLEKLEIKLLPRE
;
A
#
# COMPACT_ATOMS: atom_id res chain seq x y z
N MET A 1 -22.73 18.81 -16.98
CA MET A 1 -23.78 18.20 -17.83
C MET A 1 -23.26 17.18 -18.83
N LYS A 2 -22.22 17.47 -19.62
CA LYS A 2 -21.68 16.50 -20.61
C LYS A 2 -21.15 15.21 -19.96
N ASP A 3 -20.48 15.29 -18.82
CA ASP A 3 -19.92 14.11 -18.13
C ASP A 3 -20.99 13.24 -17.44
N THR A 4 -22.05 13.85 -16.93
CA THR A 4 -23.19 13.14 -16.34
C THR A 4 -23.98 12.37 -17.42
N VAL A 5 -24.18 12.96 -18.60
CA VAL A 5 -24.85 12.28 -19.72
C VAL A 5 -23.99 11.14 -20.26
N LYS A 6 -22.67 11.32 -20.41
CA LYS A 6 -21.74 10.25 -20.80
C LYS A 6 -21.71 9.12 -19.79
N LYS A 7 -21.69 9.42 -18.48
CA LYS A 7 -21.75 8.41 -17.42
C LYS A 7 -23.06 7.62 -17.47
N MET A 8 -24.18 8.29 -17.66
CA MET A 8 -25.49 7.65 -17.76
C MET A 8 -25.59 6.76 -19.01
N GLN A 9 -25.09 7.24 -20.16
CA GLN A 9 -25.00 6.46 -21.38
C GLN A 9 -24.10 5.22 -21.22
N SER A 10 -22.92 5.38 -20.63
CA SER A 10 -21.99 4.28 -20.37
C SER A 10 -22.51 3.28 -19.33
N PHE A 11 -23.42 3.69 -18.44
CA PHE A 11 -24.08 2.78 -17.50
C PHE A 11 -25.15 1.96 -18.22
N VAL A 12 -25.91 2.58 -19.14
CA VAL A 12 -26.92 1.91 -19.99
C VAL A 12 -26.28 0.96 -21.00
N THR A 13 -25.04 1.21 -21.44
CA THR A 13 -24.28 0.25 -22.28
C THR A 13 -23.50 -0.77 -21.45
N PHE A 14 -23.57 -0.71 -20.11
CA PHE A 14 -22.82 -1.56 -19.17
C PHE A 14 -21.29 -1.42 -19.29
N GLU A 15 -20.78 -0.36 -19.91
CA GLU A 15 -19.35 -0.09 -20.10
C GLU A 15 -18.71 0.57 -18.87
N LEU A 16 -19.46 1.40 -18.14
CA LEU A 16 -18.97 2.11 -16.96
C LEU A 16 -18.37 1.18 -15.89
N PRO A 17 -19.02 0.07 -15.46
CA PRO A 17 -18.43 -0.83 -14.48
C PRO A 17 -17.20 -1.59 -15.01
N LEU A 18 -16.94 -1.57 -16.32
CA LEU A 18 -15.84 -2.26 -17.00
C LEU A 18 -14.65 -1.33 -17.33
N HIS A 19 -14.76 -0.03 -17.04
CA HIS A 19 -13.67 0.90 -17.29
C HIS A 19 -12.62 0.87 -16.17
N ARG A 20 -11.35 0.69 -16.56
CA ARG A 20 -10.22 0.59 -15.64
C ARG A 20 -10.11 1.76 -14.68
N ASP A 21 -10.29 3.00 -15.16
CA ASP A 21 -10.17 4.19 -14.30
C ASP A 21 -11.26 4.23 -13.23
N TYR A 22 -12.49 3.84 -13.61
CA TYR A 22 -13.59 3.72 -12.68
C TYR A 22 -13.34 2.62 -11.65
N ILE A 23 -12.85 1.44 -12.08
CA ILE A 23 -12.47 0.35 -11.17
C ILE A 23 -11.36 0.80 -10.22
N THR A 24 -10.34 1.50 -10.74
CA THR A 24 -9.22 2.03 -9.94
C THR A 24 -9.71 2.99 -8.87
N GLN A 25 -10.54 3.96 -9.26
CA GLN A 25 -11.11 4.92 -8.33
C GLN A 25 -11.96 4.21 -7.27
N GLN A 26 -12.90 3.36 -7.68
CA GLN A 26 -13.75 2.62 -6.75
C GLN A 26 -12.95 1.72 -5.82
N PHE A 27 -11.88 1.07 -6.30
CA PHE A 27 -11.01 0.25 -5.47
C PHE A 27 -10.34 1.10 -4.39
N SER A 28 -9.73 2.22 -4.76
CA SER A 28 -9.06 3.12 -3.81
C SER A 28 -10.01 3.68 -2.75
N THR A 29 -11.17 4.20 -3.16
CA THR A 29 -12.18 4.74 -2.24
C THR A 29 -12.74 3.67 -1.32
N THR A 30 -13.01 2.46 -1.85
CA THR A 30 -13.50 1.35 -1.02
C THR A 30 -12.45 0.92 0.00
N GLN A 31 -11.18 0.78 -0.44
CA GLN A 31 -10.07 0.42 0.43
C GLN A 31 -9.91 1.42 1.57
N GLU A 32 -9.87 2.72 1.26
CA GLU A 32 -9.72 3.79 2.25
C GLU A 32 -10.90 3.82 3.24
N GLN A 33 -12.13 3.73 2.73
CA GLN A 33 -13.33 3.73 3.57
C GLN A 33 -13.32 2.58 4.59
N PHE A 34 -12.95 1.37 4.17
CA PHE A 34 -12.93 0.22 5.08
C PHE A 34 -11.69 0.20 5.99
N GLN A 35 -10.54 0.70 5.55
CA GLN A 35 -9.37 0.85 6.42
C GLN A 35 -9.62 1.82 7.57
N ASN A 36 -10.42 2.88 7.35
CA ASN A 36 -10.78 3.84 8.39
C ASN A 36 -11.68 3.23 9.48
N VAL A 37 -12.45 2.19 9.16
CA VAL A 37 -13.38 1.55 10.11
C VAL A 37 -12.78 0.27 10.71
N VAL A 38 -12.03 -0.50 9.92
CA VAL A 38 -11.44 -1.78 10.30
C VAL A 38 -9.93 -1.72 10.06
N PRO A 39 -9.14 -1.44 11.12
CA PRO A 39 -7.68 -1.48 11.02
C PRO A 39 -7.21 -2.84 10.49
N GLY A 40 -6.37 -2.84 9.46
CA GLY A 40 -5.89 -4.06 8.82
C GLY A 40 -6.79 -4.63 7.70
N TRP A 41 -7.80 -3.88 7.25
CA TRP A 41 -8.59 -4.28 6.08
C TRP A 41 -7.70 -4.57 4.86
N SER A 42 -7.79 -5.81 4.34
CA SER A 42 -6.93 -6.28 3.26
C SER A 42 -7.46 -5.90 1.88
N THR A 43 -6.53 -5.73 0.93
CA THR A 43 -6.82 -5.54 -0.50
C THR A 43 -7.64 -6.70 -1.10
N SER A 44 -7.44 -7.92 -0.61
CA SER A 44 -8.22 -9.10 -0.98
C SER A 44 -9.69 -8.98 -0.53
N ALA A 45 -9.95 -8.40 0.64
CA ALA A 45 -11.32 -8.16 1.10
C ALA A 45 -12.01 -7.06 0.26
N THR A 46 -11.29 -6.01 -0.13
CA THR A 46 -11.80 -5.00 -1.09
C THR A 46 -12.12 -5.61 -2.45
N ARG A 47 -11.23 -6.46 -2.99
CA ARG A 47 -11.50 -7.20 -4.22
C ARG A 47 -12.81 -8.00 -4.11
N GLN A 48 -13.00 -8.77 -3.04
CA GLN A 48 -14.25 -9.51 -2.82
C GLN A 48 -15.47 -8.59 -2.76
N LYS A 49 -15.36 -7.43 -2.10
CA LYS A 49 -16.44 -6.44 -2.05
C LYS A 49 -16.78 -5.88 -3.42
N MET A 50 -15.78 -5.63 -4.27
CA MET A 50 -15.99 -5.15 -5.64
C MET A 50 -16.64 -6.22 -6.53
N ILE A 51 -16.25 -7.50 -6.39
CA ILE A 51 -16.91 -8.63 -7.06
C ILE A 51 -18.38 -8.72 -6.62
N ALA A 52 -18.64 -8.64 -5.31
CA ALA A 52 -20.01 -8.65 -4.80
C ALA A 52 -20.82 -7.47 -5.35
N ARG A 53 -20.24 -6.27 -5.40
CA ARG A 53 -20.91 -5.08 -5.94
C ARG A 53 -21.21 -5.22 -7.44
N TYR A 54 -20.34 -5.87 -8.21
CA TYR A 54 -20.62 -6.19 -9.61
C TYR A 54 -21.89 -7.04 -9.75
N TRP A 55 -21.97 -8.14 -9.02
CA TRP A 55 -23.07 -9.11 -9.15
C TRP A 55 -24.37 -8.68 -8.47
N PHE A 56 -24.31 -7.97 -7.35
CA PHE A 56 -25.48 -7.62 -6.55
C PHE A 56 -25.92 -6.17 -6.70
N THR A 57 -25.15 -5.32 -7.37
CA THR A 57 -25.51 -3.92 -7.59
C THR A 57 -25.53 -3.57 -9.07
N TYR A 58 -24.44 -3.82 -9.81
CA TYR A 58 -24.37 -3.40 -11.22
C TYR A 58 -25.23 -4.27 -12.12
N VAL A 59 -25.14 -5.60 -12.02
CA VAL A 59 -25.94 -6.52 -12.85
C VAL A 59 -27.45 -6.33 -12.64
N PRO A 60 -27.98 -6.35 -11.39
CA PRO A 60 -29.41 -6.18 -11.17
C PRO A 60 -29.85 -4.75 -11.48
N GLY A 61 -29.02 -3.74 -11.17
CA GLY A 61 -29.34 -2.34 -11.46
C GLY A 61 -29.45 -2.06 -12.95
N HIS A 62 -28.51 -2.58 -13.76
CA HIS A 62 -28.55 -2.46 -15.21
C HIS A 62 -29.79 -3.15 -15.79
N PHE A 63 -30.06 -4.38 -15.34
CA PHE A 63 -31.23 -5.14 -15.78
C PHE A 63 -32.56 -4.45 -15.39
N ALA A 64 -32.63 -3.91 -14.17
CA ALA A 64 -33.80 -3.17 -13.69
C ALA A 64 -34.03 -1.88 -14.50
N LEU A 65 -32.97 -1.19 -14.95
CA LEU A 65 -33.13 -0.04 -15.84
C LEU A 65 -33.65 -0.45 -17.22
N LEU A 66 -33.10 -1.52 -17.81
CA LEU A 66 -33.49 -2.00 -19.13
C LEU A 66 -34.95 -2.45 -19.20
N LEU A 67 -35.46 -3.12 -18.16
CA LEU A 67 -36.87 -3.52 -18.10
C LEU A 67 -37.77 -2.43 -17.51
N GLY A 68 -37.29 -1.72 -16.50
CA GLY A 68 -38.08 -0.76 -15.75
C GLY A 68 -38.46 0.47 -16.55
N ILE A 69 -37.55 1.03 -17.36
CA ILE A 69 -37.86 2.23 -18.15
C ILE A 69 -38.95 1.94 -19.19
N PRO A 70 -38.85 0.91 -20.05
CA PRO A 70 -39.93 0.57 -20.98
C PRO A 70 -41.24 0.23 -20.28
N PHE A 71 -41.19 -0.50 -19.16
CA PHE A 71 -42.39 -0.83 -18.38
C PHE A 71 -43.09 0.41 -17.82
N LEU A 72 -42.34 1.38 -17.30
CA LEU A 72 -42.92 2.63 -16.82
C LEU A 72 -43.52 3.46 -17.97
N LEU A 73 -42.88 3.46 -19.14
CA LEU A 73 -43.42 4.14 -20.32
C LEU A 73 -44.72 3.48 -20.80
N THR A 74 -44.78 2.16 -20.88
CA THR A 74 -46.03 1.48 -21.30
C THR A 74 -47.16 1.73 -20.31
N MET A 75 -46.88 1.69 -19.00
CA MET A 75 -47.87 2.07 -17.98
C MET A 75 -48.37 3.52 -18.10
N LEU A 76 -47.52 4.45 -18.54
CA LEU A 76 -47.90 5.85 -18.70
C LEU A 76 -48.80 6.09 -19.94
N PHE A 77 -48.58 5.35 -21.03
CA PHE A 77 -49.27 5.56 -22.30
C PHE A 77 -50.54 4.71 -22.49
N PHE A 78 -50.66 3.56 -21.80
CA PHE A 78 -51.81 2.68 -21.92
C PHE A 78 -52.70 2.73 -20.66
N ARG A 79 -53.96 3.16 -20.81
CA ARG A 79 -54.94 3.28 -19.71
C ARG A 79 -55.52 1.93 -19.25
N ASP A 80 -55.60 0.94 -20.13
CA ASP A 80 -56.23 -0.36 -19.86
C ASP A 80 -55.19 -1.45 -19.66
N PHE A 81 -54.59 -1.48 -18.47
CA PHE A 81 -53.58 -2.48 -18.13
C PHE A 81 -54.23 -3.79 -17.67
N GLN A 82 -54.09 -4.87 -18.44
CA GLN A 82 -54.57 -6.20 -18.05
C GLN A 82 -53.51 -6.97 -17.26
N LEU A 83 -53.94 -7.64 -16.18
CA LEU A 83 -53.08 -8.49 -15.32
C LEU A 83 -52.32 -9.58 -16.09
N ASN A 84 -52.87 -10.11 -17.18
CA ASN A 84 -52.21 -11.11 -18.02
C ASN A 84 -50.90 -10.58 -18.68
N TYR A 85 -50.77 -9.26 -18.85
CA TYR A 85 -49.54 -8.65 -19.33
C TYR A 85 -48.40 -8.70 -18.29
N LEU A 86 -48.70 -8.73 -16.98
CA LEU A 86 -47.66 -8.90 -15.96
C LEU A 86 -47.04 -10.29 -15.99
N ALA A 87 -47.88 -11.32 -16.14
CA ALA A 87 -47.39 -12.71 -16.19
C ALA A 87 -46.49 -12.93 -17.41
N SER A 88 -46.90 -12.43 -18.58
CA SER A 88 -46.07 -12.50 -19.80
C SER A 88 -44.78 -11.67 -19.68
N LEU A 89 -44.85 -10.48 -19.09
CA LEU A 89 -43.66 -9.63 -18.86
C LEU A 89 -42.69 -10.24 -17.84
N PHE A 90 -43.20 -10.92 -16.81
CA PHE A 90 -42.37 -11.62 -15.84
C PHE A 90 -41.64 -12.81 -16.49
N LEU A 91 -42.34 -13.62 -17.28
CA LEU A 91 -41.73 -14.75 -18.00
C LEU A 91 -40.70 -14.28 -19.03
N ALA A 92 -41.06 -13.28 -19.85
CA ALA A 92 -40.15 -12.68 -20.82
C ALA A 92 -38.93 -12.02 -20.13
N GLY A 93 -39.16 -11.32 -19.02
CA GLY A 93 -38.12 -10.76 -18.17
C GLY A 93 -37.17 -11.83 -17.64
N GLY A 94 -37.69 -12.90 -17.05
CA GLY A 94 -36.89 -14.02 -16.55
C GLY A 94 -36.03 -14.66 -17.63
N LEU A 95 -36.60 -14.95 -18.80
CA LEU A 95 -35.85 -15.49 -19.95
C LEU A 95 -34.79 -14.50 -20.45
N SER A 96 -35.13 -13.22 -20.57
CA SER A 96 -34.18 -12.18 -21.00
C SER A 96 -33.01 -12.04 -20.02
N PHE A 97 -33.26 -12.17 -18.70
CA PHE A 97 -32.20 -12.16 -17.69
C PHE A 97 -31.24 -13.32 -17.89
N ILE A 98 -31.74 -14.53 -18.12
CA ILE A 98 -30.91 -15.72 -18.35
C ILE A 98 -30.01 -15.50 -19.56
N VAL A 99 -30.56 -15.00 -20.67
CA VAL A 99 -29.79 -14.70 -21.88
C VAL A 99 -28.73 -13.63 -21.60
N MET A 100 -29.10 -12.50 -21.01
CA MET A 100 -28.15 -11.44 -20.67
C MET A 100 -27.06 -11.92 -19.69
N TYR A 101 -27.43 -12.74 -18.71
CA TYR A 101 -26.49 -13.30 -17.76
C TYR A 101 -25.44 -14.17 -18.46
N LEU A 102 -25.86 -15.07 -19.33
CA LEU A 102 -24.97 -16.00 -20.02
C LEU A 102 -24.11 -15.34 -21.10
N PHE A 103 -24.67 -14.38 -21.85
CA PHE A 103 -24.01 -13.82 -23.04
C PHE A 103 -23.40 -12.42 -22.83
N GLN A 104 -23.84 -11.66 -21.82
CA GLN A 104 -23.31 -10.32 -21.55
C GLN A 104 -22.59 -10.27 -20.20
N TYR A 105 -23.30 -10.48 -19.08
CA TYR A 105 -22.74 -10.22 -17.76
C TYR A 105 -21.61 -11.18 -17.39
N ARG A 106 -21.81 -12.49 -17.59
CA ARG A 106 -20.78 -13.48 -17.26
C ARG A 106 -19.53 -13.35 -18.14
N PRO A 107 -19.62 -13.18 -19.48
CA PRO A 107 -18.45 -12.92 -20.31
C PRO A 107 -17.74 -11.62 -19.96
N CYS A 108 -18.46 -10.50 -19.76
CA CYS A 108 -17.84 -9.23 -19.36
C CYS A 108 -17.17 -9.33 -17.98
N PHE A 109 -17.75 -10.09 -17.05
CA PHE A 109 -17.15 -10.33 -15.75
C PHE A 109 -15.81 -11.07 -15.88
N GLY A 110 -15.82 -12.21 -16.57
CA GLY A 110 -14.66 -13.09 -16.68
C GLY A 110 -13.54 -12.52 -17.54
N ASN A 111 -13.88 -11.88 -18.66
CA ASN A 111 -12.90 -11.45 -19.66
C ASN A 111 -12.40 -10.02 -19.46
N THR A 112 -13.15 -9.17 -18.75
CA THR A 112 -12.84 -7.74 -18.65
C THR A 112 -12.76 -7.26 -17.21
N PHE A 113 -13.86 -7.37 -16.46
CA PHE A 113 -13.93 -6.82 -15.11
C PHE A 113 -12.92 -7.46 -14.17
N LEU A 114 -12.92 -8.79 -14.08
CA LEU A 114 -12.08 -9.52 -13.13
C LEU A 114 -10.58 -9.35 -13.43
N PRO A 115 -10.10 -9.50 -14.68
CA PRO A 115 -8.69 -9.22 -15.00
C PRO A 115 -8.26 -7.78 -14.69
N GLN A 116 -9.12 -6.80 -14.99
CA GLN A 116 -8.83 -5.40 -14.65
C GLN A 116 -8.79 -5.17 -13.14
N LEU A 117 -9.70 -5.79 -12.39
CA LEU A 117 -9.74 -5.69 -10.93
C LEU A 117 -8.47 -6.29 -10.30
N GLU A 118 -7.99 -7.44 -10.76
CA GLU A 118 -6.71 -8.00 -10.31
C GLU A 118 -5.53 -7.08 -10.65
N THR A 119 -5.51 -6.53 -11.87
CA THR A 119 -4.45 -5.59 -12.30
C THR A 119 -4.44 -4.33 -11.42
N VAL A 120 -5.62 -3.80 -11.09
CA VAL A 120 -5.77 -2.63 -10.20
C VAL A 120 -5.29 -2.96 -8.79
N LYS A 121 -5.68 -4.13 -8.26
CA LYS A 121 -5.23 -4.60 -6.95
C LYS A 121 -3.70 -4.69 -6.90
N GLU A 122 -3.08 -5.35 -7.87
CA GLU A 122 -1.63 -5.51 -7.93
C GLU A 122 -0.91 -4.17 -8.06
N THR A 123 -1.42 -3.27 -8.91
CA THR A 123 -0.87 -1.92 -9.07
C THR A 123 -0.94 -1.13 -7.76
N PHE A 124 -2.05 -1.26 -7.03
CA PHE A 124 -2.24 -0.61 -5.73
C PHE A 124 -1.25 -1.13 -4.68
N GLU A 125 -1.10 -2.44 -4.57
CA GLU A 125 -0.16 -3.08 -3.65
C GLU A 125 1.29 -2.70 -3.98
N LYS A 126 1.66 -2.72 -5.26
CA LYS A 126 2.99 -2.30 -5.73
C LYS A 126 3.27 -0.85 -5.34
N LYS A 127 2.32 0.07 -5.57
CA LYS A 127 2.48 1.48 -5.21
C LYS A 127 2.68 1.67 -3.71
N SER A 128 1.97 0.92 -2.88
CA SER A 128 2.14 0.93 -1.43
C SER A 128 3.54 0.45 -1.03
N MET A 129 4.03 -0.62 -1.64
CA MET A 129 5.36 -1.16 -1.38
C MET A 129 6.48 -0.21 -1.85
N GLU A 130 6.31 0.45 -3.00
CA GLU A 130 7.24 1.46 -3.49
C GLU A 130 7.33 2.66 -2.55
N GLN A 131 6.22 3.09 -1.95
CA GLN A 131 6.23 4.16 -0.94
C GLN A 131 7.02 3.75 0.30
N LEU A 132 6.81 2.53 0.80
CA LEU A 132 7.59 1.98 1.92
C LEU A 132 9.08 1.89 1.56
N GLU A 133 9.41 1.48 0.34
CA GLU A 133 10.79 1.41 -0.13
C GLU A 133 11.43 2.79 -0.25
N LYS A 134 10.68 3.81 -0.72
CA LYS A 134 11.14 5.20 -0.75
C LYS A 134 11.42 5.73 0.65
N CYS A 135 10.52 5.47 1.61
CA CYS A 135 10.75 5.83 3.01
C CYS A 135 12.01 5.14 3.56
N ARG A 136 12.18 3.85 3.29
CA ARG A 136 13.36 3.09 3.71
C ARG A 136 14.66 3.62 3.08
N LYS A 137 14.64 4.02 1.81
CA LYS A 137 15.80 4.59 1.11
C LYS A 137 16.16 6.00 1.60
N ALA A 138 15.19 6.76 2.08
CA ALA A 138 15.42 8.08 2.66
C ALA A 138 15.95 8.01 4.10
N GLN A 139 15.67 6.93 4.82
CA GLN A 139 16.20 6.71 6.17
C GLN A 139 17.70 6.38 6.12
N LEU A 140 18.47 6.94 7.06
CA LEU A 140 19.86 6.56 7.28
C LEU A 140 19.97 5.08 7.66
N SER A 141 21.08 4.45 7.31
CA SER A 141 21.30 3.05 7.66
C SER A 141 21.34 2.83 9.18
N ASN A 142 20.92 1.65 9.65
CA ASN A 142 20.95 1.30 11.07
C ASN A 142 22.31 1.54 11.76
N PRO A 143 23.47 1.19 11.15
CA PRO A 143 24.76 1.51 11.73
C PRO A 143 25.01 3.02 11.82
N ALA A 144 24.66 3.80 10.79
CA ALA A 144 24.79 5.25 10.82
C ALA A 144 23.91 5.87 11.93
N LEU A 145 22.68 5.37 12.12
CA LEU A 145 21.81 5.77 13.23
C LEU A 145 22.41 5.43 14.61
N CYS A 146 23.11 4.31 14.73
CA CYS A 146 23.83 3.96 15.97
C CYS A 146 25.02 4.91 16.22
N LEU A 147 25.76 5.29 15.17
CA LEU A 147 26.87 6.24 15.24
C LEU A 147 26.38 7.65 15.61
N ILE A 148 25.28 8.10 15.01
CA ILE A 148 24.65 9.38 15.35
C ILE A 148 24.19 9.40 16.80
N TYR A 149 23.55 8.32 17.27
CA TYR A 149 23.18 8.23 18.68
C TYR A 149 24.38 8.26 19.60
N TYR A 150 25.48 7.59 19.25
CA TYR A 150 26.71 7.66 20.01
C TYR A 150 27.19 9.10 20.18
N VAL A 151 27.18 9.90 19.12
CA VAL A 151 27.53 11.32 19.23
C VAL A 151 26.60 12.04 20.19
N PHE A 152 25.28 11.85 20.09
CA PHE A 152 24.33 12.46 21.03
C PHE A 152 24.57 12.01 22.48
N ASP A 153 24.83 10.73 22.72
CA ASP A 153 25.13 10.16 24.03
C ASP A 153 26.41 10.74 24.64
N GLN A 154 27.43 11.00 23.81
CA GLN A 154 28.68 11.63 24.25
C GLN A 154 28.49 13.13 24.55
N VAL A 155 27.80 13.86 23.68
CA VAL A 155 27.57 15.31 23.83
C VAL A 155 26.68 15.62 25.03
N THR A 156 25.69 14.77 25.30
CA THR A 156 24.80 14.91 26.47
C THR A 156 25.39 14.30 27.74
N GLU A 157 26.59 13.73 27.67
CA GLU A 157 27.29 13.05 28.75
C GLU A 157 26.50 11.93 29.44
N MET A 158 25.47 11.39 28.77
CA MET A 158 24.64 10.31 29.29
C MET A 158 25.44 9.03 29.52
N LYS A 159 26.42 8.75 28.64
CA LYS A 159 27.29 7.55 28.66
C LYS A 159 26.49 6.25 28.81
N ALA A 160 25.27 6.23 28.27
CA ALA A 160 24.31 5.18 28.51
C ALA A 160 24.38 4.11 27.41
N LEU A 161 24.93 4.44 26.24
CA LEU A 161 24.98 3.51 25.10
C LEU A 161 25.75 2.22 25.43
N GLN A 162 25.04 1.09 25.42
CA GLN A 162 25.60 -0.24 25.66
C GLN A 162 25.17 -1.22 24.56
N PRO A 163 26.07 -2.14 24.13
CA PRO A 163 25.76 -3.17 23.14
C PRO A 163 25.01 -4.34 23.78
N ASN A 164 23.81 -4.10 24.30
CA ASN A 164 22.98 -5.10 24.95
C ASN A 164 21.52 -5.07 24.46
N ASP A 165 20.76 -6.09 24.83
CA ASP A 165 19.37 -6.23 24.42
C ASP A 165 18.47 -5.09 24.93
N GLN A 166 18.76 -4.56 26.12
CA GLN A 166 17.98 -3.47 26.72
C GLN A 166 18.08 -2.20 25.88
N PHE A 167 19.31 -1.76 25.57
CA PHE A 167 19.56 -0.56 24.77
C PHE A 167 19.11 -0.72 23.32
N ALA A 168 19.31 -1.89 22.72
CA ALA A 168 18.77 -2.20 21.40
C ALA A 168 17.24 -2.09 21.39
N GLY A 169 16.56 -2.47 22.48
CA GLY A 169 15.12 -2.31 22.63
C GLY A 169 14.66 -0.85 22.73
N ILE A 170 15.47 0.03 23.31
CA ILE A 170 15.20 1.48 23.36
C ILE A 170 15.36 2.09 21.96
N LEU A 171 16.49 1.82 21.30
CA LEU A 171 16.75 2.32 19.95
C LEU A 171 15.79 1.75 18.90
N MET A 172 15.33 0.51 19.05
CA MET A 172 14.25 -0.08 18.24
C MET A 172 12.99 0.78 18.29
N LYS A 173 12.61 1.28 19.48
CA LYS A 173 11.45 2.17 19.63
C LYS A 173 11.68 3.54 18.99
N LEU A 174 12.91 4.05 19.01
CA LEU A 174 13.26 5.33 18.43
C LEU A 174 13.32 5.29 16.89
N TYR A 175 13.85 4.20 16.32
CA TYR A 175 14.12 4.11 14.88
C TYR A 175 13.09 3.28 14.11
N GLY A 176 12.24 2.53 14.80
CA GLY A 176 11.26 1.64 14.17
C GLY A 176 11.89 0.45 13.44
N VAL A 177 13.09 0.02 13.85
CA VAL A 177 13.84 -1.07 13.19
C VAL A 177 14.03 -2.24 14.13
N ASP A 178 14.09 -3.46 13.58
CA ASP A 178 14.24 -4.70 14.35
C ASP A 178 15.34 -4.65 15.43
N ARG A 179 15.00 -5.12 16.64
CA ARG A 179 15.89 -5.12 17.81
C ARG A 179 17.16 -5.92 17.56
N GLY A 180 17.05 -7.08 16.92
CA GLY A 180 18.19 -7.94 16.62
C GLY A 180 19.17 -7.26 15.67
N SER A 181 18.65 -6.58 14.64
CA SER A 181 19.46 -5.76 13.73
C SER A 181 20.21 -4.66 14.48
N ILE A 182 19.54 -3.90 15.35
CA ILE A 182 20.19 -2.83 16.12
C ILE A 182 21.27 -3.40 17.06
N LYS A 183 20.96 -4.48 17.80
CA LYS A 183 21.93 -5.14 18.70
C LYS A 183 23.19 -5.56 17.94
N ASN A 184 23.04 -6.22 16.80
CA ASN A 184 24.17 -6.66 15.98
C ASN A 184 25.05 -5.48 15.54
N ASN A 185 24.44 -4.35 15.17
CA ASN A 185 25.16 -3.14 14.81
C ASN A 185 25.87 -2.50 16.01
N LEU A 186 25.21 -2.43 17.18
CA LEU A 186 25.85 -1.95 18.41
C LEU A 186 27.00 -2.84 18.84
N GLU A 187 26.87 -4.16 18.74
CA GLU A 187 27.95 -5.09 19.05
C GLU A 187 29.13 -4.95 18.08
N LEU A 188 28.86 -4.72 16.79
CA LEU A 188 29.90 -4.48 15.80
C LEU A 188 30.67 -3.18 16.09
N LEU A 189 29.93 -2.09 16.35
CA LEU A 189 30.48 -0.74 16.55
C LEU A 189 31.06 -0.49 17.95
N PHE A 190 30.45 -1.08 18.99
CA PHE A 190 30.74 -0.78 20.40
C PHE A 190 31.03 -2.02 21.26
N GLY A 191 30.80 -3.24 20.75
CA GLY A 191 31.09 -4.49 21.46
C GLY A 191 32.57 -4.88 21.52
N ASN A 192 32.84 -6.03 22.16
CA ASN A 192 34.20 -6.50 22.45
C ASN A 192 35.02 -6.72 21.16
N GLY A 193 36.29 -6.28 21.19
CA GLY A 193 37.18 -6.24 20.02
C GLY A 193 37.45 -7.58 19.32
N ALA A 194 37.00 -8.71 19.86
CA ALA A 194 37.09 -10.03 19.22
C ALA A 194 36.37 -10.10 17.86
N LYS A 195 35.20 -9.46 17.72
CA LYS A 195 34.49 -9.37 16.42
C LYS A 195 35.18 -8.41 15.42
N ARG A 196 36.09 -7.54 15.91
CA ARG A 196 36.79 -6.51 15.12
C ARG A 196 38.15 -6.96 14.61
N ARG A 197 38.81 -7.89 15.31
CA ARG A 197 40.15 -8.39 14.97
C ARG A 197 40.20 -9.18 13.65
N ASN A 198 39.08 -9.72 13.19
CA ASN A 198 38.98 -10.50 11.95
C ASN A 198 37.96 -9.90 10.97
N LEU A 199 37.93 -8.57 10.81
CA LEU A 199 37.10 -7.94 9.79
C LEU A 199 37.70 -8.14 8.41
N THR A 200 36.90 -8.64 7.48
CA THR A 200 37.29 -8.69 6.07
C THR A 200 37.34 -7.28 5.47
N ASP A 201 38.15 -7.06 4.43
CA ASP A 201 38.26 -5.76 3.76
C ASP A 201 36.90 -5.23 3.31
N ARG A 202 36.05 -6.10 2.77
CA ARG A 202 34.66 -5.76 2.40
C ARG A 202 33.86 -5.19 3.57
N LYS A 203 33.97 -5.79 4.76
CA LYS A 203 33.26 -5.28 5.96
C LYS A 203 33.87 -3.98 6.47
N ARG A 204 35.19 -3.81 6.36
CA ARG A 204 35.87 -2.55 6.68
C ARG A 204 35.36 -1.42 5.78
N THR A 205 35.29 -1.62 4.46
CA THR A 205 34.71 -0.66 3.52
C THR A 205 33.25 -0.37 3.82
N GLU A 206 32.46 -1.40 4.14
CA GLU A 206 31.06 -1.20 4.52
C GLU A 206 30.92 -0.30 5.74
N ILE A 207 31.71 -0.54 6.80
CA ILE A 207 31.71 0.29 8.02
C ILE A 207 32.12 1.74 7.68
N GLN A 208 33.18 1.94 6.89
CA GLN A 208 33.61 3.28 6.46
C GLN A 208 32.49 4.03 5.74
N ASN A 209 31.74 3.35 4.87
CA ASN A 209 30.59 3.96 4.20
C ASN A 209 29.50 4.40 5.21
N ARG A 210 29.33 3.69 6.33
CA ARG A 210 28.37 4.10 7.39
C ARG A 210 28.88 5.28 8.22
N PHE A 211 30.19 5.38 8.43
CA PHE A 211 30.79 6.59 8.98
C PHE A 211 30.59 7.77 8.03
N ALA A 212 30.80 7.60 6.72
CA ALA A 212 30.53 8.62 5.70
C ALA A 212 29.08 9.11 5.73
N GLU A 213 28.10 8.20 5.85
CA GLU A 213 26.69 8.58 6.05
C GLU A 213 26.48 9.44 7.32
N ALA A 214 27.10 9.05 8.43
CA ALA A 214 26.98 9.76 9.71
C ALA A 214 27.70 11.13 9.70
N TYR A 215 28.86 11.24 9.04
CA TYR A 215 29.54 12.52 8.82
C TYR A 215 28.65 13.48 8.05
N LYS A 216 28.07 13.02 6.93
CA LYS A 216 27.17 13.84 6.11
C LYS A 216 25.99 14.39 6.92
N PHE A 217 25.42 13.58 7.81
CA PHE A 217 24.35 14.04 8.70
C PHE A 217 24.78 15.21 9.60
N PHE A 218 25.97 15.13 10.23
CA PHE A 218 26.47 16.21 11.08
C PHE A 218 26.97 17.42 10.29
N GLU A 219 27.47 17.22 9.06
CA GLU A 219 27.76 18.31 8.12
C GLU A 219 26.48 19.08 7.75
N GLU A 220 25.41 18.38 7.39
CA GLU A 220 24.10 18.99 7.10
C GLU A 220 23.51 19.73 8.31
N LEU A 221 23.77 19.23 9.52
CA LEU A 221 23.41 19.92 10.77
C LEU A 221 24.33 21.09 11.14
N ASN A 222 25.41 21.34 10.39
CA ASN A 222 26.47 22.30 10.73
C ASN A 222 27.05 22.07 12.15
N TYR A 223 27.23 20.81 12.55
CA TYR A 223 27.72 20.43 13.87
C TYR A 223 29.10 19.75 13.81
N PRO A 224 30.20 20.50 13.68
CA PRO A 224 31.54 19.95 13.46
C PRO A 224 32.06 19.13 14.64
N GLN A 225 31.59 19.40 15.86
CA GLN A 225 31.94 18.60 17.04
C GLN A 225 31.47 17.14 16.91
N GLY A 226 30.35 16.90 16.22
CA GLY A 226 29.86 15.56 15.95
C GLY A 226 30.80 14.78 15.04
N SER A 227 31.26 15.41 13.96
CA SER A 227 32.26 14.82 13.07
C SER A 227 33.57 14.49 13.80
N ASN A 228 34.05 15.38 14.68
CA ASN A 228 35.27 15.13 15.47
C ASN A 228 35.11 13.93 16.42
N LEU A 229 33.92 13.70 16.98
CA LEU A 229 33.63 12.53 17.82
C LEU A 229 33.58 11.24 17.00
N LEU A 230 32.99 11.29 15.80
CA LEU A 230 32.97 10.17 14.87
C LEU A 230 34.38 9.80 14.39
N GLU A 231 35.23 10.79 14.09
CA GLU A 231 36.62 10.55 13.64
C GLU A 231 37.43 9.81 14.71
N LYS A 232 37.32 10.26 15.97
CA LYS A 232 37.96 9.57 17.11
C LYS A 232 37.49 8.13 17.24
N LEU A 233 36.19 7.89 17.03
CA LEU A 233 35.62 6.55 17.08
C LEU A 233 36.08 5.70 15.89
N GLU A 234 36.11 6.26 14.69
CA GLU A 234 36.51 5.58 13.46
C GLU A 234 37.97 5.12 13.54
N ILE A 235 38.88 6.00 13.96
CA ILE A 235 40.30 5.66 14.16
C ILE A 235 40.46 4.52 15.17
N LYS A 236 39.69 4.55 16.26
CA LYS A 236 39.70 3.50 17.28
C LYS A 236 39.15 2.18 16.75
N LEU A 237 38.19 2.23 15.83
CA LEU A 237 37.49 1.05 15.32
C LEU A 237 38.19 0.40 14.12
N LEU A 238 38.80 1.23 13.26
CA LEU A 238 39.51 0.85 12.05
C LEU A 238 40.92 1.48 12.06
N PRO A 239 41.85 0.96 12.87
CA PRO A 239 43.23 1.41 12.84
C PRO A 239 43.75 1.24 11.40
N ARG A 240 44.36 2.30 10.86
CA ARG A 240 45.19 2.17 9.66
C ARG A 240 46.48 1.48 10.11
N GLU A 241 46.80 0.34 9.50
CA GLU A 241 48.11 -0.29 9.65
C GLU A 241 49.20 0.61 9.08
#